data_AF-A0A935HUQ6-F1
#
_entry.id   AF-A0A935HUQ6-F1
#
_cell.length_a   1.000
_cell.length_b   1.000
_cell.length_c   1.000
_cell.angle_alpha   90.00
_cell.angle_beta   90.00
_cell.angle_gamma   90.00
#
_symmetry.space_group_name_H-M   'P 1'
#
loop_
_entity.id
_entity.type
_entity.pdbx_description
1 polymer ?
#
loop_
_entity_poly.entity_id
_entity_poly.type
_entity_poly.pdbx_seq_one_letter_code
_entity_poly.pdbx_strand_id
1 'polypeptide(L)' 'MKISWFILSVSIGFVLLSCGSSNTPKPILNSPFENTKWILYNLDGKEFTSENRTYIVFNTIDSKVTGNAACNNFFKEI' A
#
# COMPACT_ATOMS: atom_id res chain seq x y z
N MET A 1 -57.49 -8.97 -10.43
CA MET A 1 -56.22 -8.25 -10.22
C MET A 1 -55.07 -9.09 -10.78
N LYS A 2 -54.56 -8.73 -11.96
CA LYS A 2 -53.39 -9.38 -12.58
C LYS A 2 -52.16 -8.57 -12.20
N ILE A 3 -51.42 -9.01 -11.20
CA ILE A 3 -50.14 -8.43 -10.84
C ILE A 3 -49.17 -8.74 -11.99
N SER A 4 -48.77 -7.67 -12.67
CA SER A 4 -47.93 -7.69 -13.86
C SER A 4 -46.54 -8.21 -13.50
N TRP A 5 -46.15 -9.32 -14.13
CA TRP A 5 -44.87 -10.02 -13.94
C TRP A 5 -43.63 -9.16 -14.26
N PHE A 6 -43.84 -7.94 -14.76
CA PHE A 6 -42.79 -6.99 -15.16
C PHE A 6 -42.01 -6.35 -14.00
N ILE A 7 -42.53 -6.38 -12.77
CA ILE A 7 -41.87 -5.67 -11.65
C ILE A 7 -40.75 -6.51 -10.99
N LEU A 8 -40.69 -7.83 -11.22
CA LEU A 8 -39.63 -8.69 -10.65
C LEU A 8 -38.31 -8.70 -11.44
N SER A 9 -38.30 -8.19 -12.68
CA SER A 9 -37.15 -8.30 -13.58
C SER A 9 -36.15 -7.13 -13.47
N VAL A 10 -36.53 -6.01 -12.86
CA VAL A 10 -35.71 -4.78 -12.89
C VAL A 10 -34.65 -4.76 -11.78
N SER A 11 -34.83 -5.54 -10.71
CA SER A 11 -33.96 -5.53 -9.53
C SER A 11 -32.65 -6.32 -9.69
N ILE A 12 -32.55 -7.19 -10.69
CA ILE A 12 -31.38 -8.06 -10.91
C ILE A 12 -30.30 -7.43 -11.80
N GLY A 13 -30.65 -6.42 -12.61
CA GLY A 13 -29.71 -5.77 -13.53
C GLY A 13 -28.76 -4.74 -12.87
N PHE A 14 -29.10 -4.23 -11.68
CA PHE A 14 -28.35 -3.14 -11.05
C PHE A 14 -27.18 -3.57 -10.17
N VAL A 15 -26.97 -4.86 -9.94
CA VAL A 15 -25.96 -5.36 -8.98
C VAL A 15 -24.56 -5.53 -9.60
N LEU A 16 -24.40 -5.42 -10.92
CA LEU A 16 -23.13 -5.75 -11.61
C LEU A 16 -22.18 -4.56 -11.88
N LEU A 17 -22.47 -3.33 -11.40
CA LEU A 17 -21.65 -2.15 -11.72
C LEU A 17 -20.71 -1.68 -10.61
N SER A 18 -20.60 -2.38 -9.48
CA SER A 18 -19.77 -1.93 -8.34
C SER A 18 -18.47 -2.70 -8.15
N CYS A 19 -17.73 -2.97 -9.22
CA CYS A 19 -16.31 -3.33 -9.11
C CYS A 19 -15.49 -2.46 -10.07
N GLY A 20 -15.39 -1.17 -9.75
CA GLY A 20 -14.41 -0.28 -10.36
C GLY A 20 -13.19 -0.20 -9.44
N SER A 21 -12.17 -1.02 -9.67
CA SER A 21 -10.83 -0.74 -9.12
C SER A 21 -10.34 0.53 -9.81
N SER A 22 -10.45 1.68 -9.15
CA SER A 22 -9.93 2.93 -9.67
C SER A 22 -8.41 2.83 -9.74
N ASN A 23 -7.88 2.51 -10.92
CA ASN A 23 -6.47 2.73 -11.23
C ASN A 23 -6.28 4.23 -11.47
N THR A 24 -6.46 5.05 -10.41
CA THR A 24 -5.98 6.42 -10.46
C THR A 24 -4.49 6.35 -10.74
N PRO A 25 -3.99 6.96 -11.83
CA PRO A 25 -2.56 7.04 -12.07
C PRO A 25 -1.93 7.60 -10.80
N LYS A 26 -1.10 6.80 -10.13
CA LYS A 26 -0.44 7.28 -8.93
C LYS A 26 0.37 8.51 -9.33
N PRO A 27 0.21 9.64 -8.63
CA PRO A 27 1.00 10.81 -8.93
C PRO A 27 2.46 10.38 -8.94
N ILE A 28 3.18 10.70 -10.02
CA ILE A 28 4.62 10.49 -10.11
C ILE A 28 5.22 11.45 -9.08
N LEU A 29 5.30 10.98 -7.85
CA LEU A 29 5.90 11.70 -6.75
C LEU A 29 7.38 11.45 -6.88
N ASN A 30 8.10 12.42 -7.47
CA ASN A 30 9.56 12.46 -7.42
C ASN A 30 10.00 12.81 -6.00
N SER A 31 9.71 11.90 -5.06
CA SER A 31 10.14 11.99 -3.68
C SER A 31 11.50 11.30 -3.57
N PRO A 32 12.50 11.92 -2.93
CA PRO A 32 13.79 11.28 -2.67
C PRO A 32 13.67 10.03 -1.78
N PHE A 33 12.48 9.77 -1.23
CA PHE A 33 12.18 8.62 -0.39
C PHE A 33 11.60 7.43 -1.16
N GLU A 34 10.97 7.65 -2.32
CA GLU A 34 10.24 6.60 -3.05
C GLU A 34 11.18 5.45 -3.45
N ASN A 35 10.83 4.23 -3.03
CA ASN A 35 11.55 2.98 -3.29
C ASN A 35 13.07 3.06 -3.03
N THR A 36 13.49 3.97 -2.16
CA THR A 36 14.90 4.14 -1.78
C THR A 36 15.16 3.40 -0.48
N LYS A 37 16.23 2.60 -0.45
CA LYS A 37 16.66 1.87 0.75
C LYS A 37 17.65 2.69 1.55
N TRP A 38 17.24 3.07 2.76
CA TRP A 38 18.07 3.82 3.70
C TRP A 38 18.66 2.87 4.73
N ILE A 39 19.98 2.88 4.89
CA ILE A 39 20.70 2.00 5.82
C ILE A 39 21.07 2.78 7.08
N LEU A 40 20.90 2.17 8.24
CA LEU A 40 21.32 2.77 9.51
C LEU A 40 22.85 2.86 9.57
N TYR A 41 23.36 4.09 9.65
CA TYR A 41 24.80 4.35 9.71
C TYR A 41 25.31 4.57 11.14
N ASN A 42 24.55 5.32 11.96
CA ASN A 42 24.94 5.66 13.32
C ASN A 42 23.72 5.57 14.24
N LEU A 43 23.90 4.98 15.42
CA LEU A 43 22.91 4.90 16.48
C LEU A 43 23.54 5.42 17.77
N ASP A 44 22.92 6.44 18.37
CA ASP A 44 23.38 7.07 19.62
C ASP A 44 24.83 7.54 19.60
N GLY A 45 25.26 8.12 18.47
CA GLY A 45 26.62 8.63 18.29
C GLY A 45 27.65 7.56 17.93
N LYS A 46 27.28 6.28 17.93
CA LYS A 46 28.17 5.16 17.57
C LYS A 46 27.87 4.65 16.17
N GLU A 47 28.92 4.39 15.39
CA GLU A 47 28.78 3.69 14.12
C GLU A 47 28.09 2.34 14.34
N PHE A 48 27.04 2.10 13.57
CA PHE A 48 26.24 0.89 13.68
C PHE A 48 26.65 -0.08 12.58
N THR A 49 27.17 -1.23 12.99
CA THR A 49 27.49 -2.35 12.10
C THR A 49 26.73 -3.58 12.55
N SER A 50 26.03 -4.22 11.63
CA SER A 50 25.37 -5.51 11.85
C SER A 50 25.57 -6.39 10.64
N GLU A 51 25.67 -7.71 10.87
CA GLU A 51 25.76 -8.71 9.78
C GLU A 51 24.55 -8.61 8.86
N ASN A 52 23.37 -8.41 9.45
CA ASN A 52 22.13 -8.13 8.73
C ASN A 52 21.82 -6.64 8.78
N ARG A 53 22.21 -5.91 7.73
CA ARG A 53 22.15 -4.43 7.71
C ARG A 53 20.73 -3.92 8.01
N THR A 54 20.60 -3.11 9.06
CA THR A 54 19.33 -2.46 9.41
C THR A 54 18.97 -1.42 8.34
N TYR A 55 17.73 -1.47 7.85
CA TYR A 55 17.27 -0.58 6.79
C TYR A 55 15.79 -0.25 6.88
N ILE A 56 15.40 0.83 6.20
CA ILE A 56 14.01 1.25 5.98
C ILE A 56 13.79 1.60 4.50
N VAL A 57 12.59 1.31 3.99
CA VAL A 57 12.13 1.64 2.63
C VAL A 57 10.77 2.29 2.72
N PHE A 58 10.62 3.42 2.02
CA PHE A 58 9.34 4.11 1.86
C PHE A 58 8.80 3.85 0.45
N ASN A 59 7.57 3.37 0.37
CA ASN A 59 6.79 3.28 -0.85
C ASN A 59 5.62 4.24 -0.69
N THR A 60 5.86 5.50 -1.09
CA THR A 60 4.89 6.59 -1.08
C THR A 60 3.77 6.37 -2.09
N ILE A 61 4.04 5.58 -3.12
CA ILE A 61 3.08 5.12 -4.12
C ILE A 61 1.99 4.26 -3.46
N ASP A 62 2.36 3.24 -2.69
CA ASP A 62 1.47 2.32 -1.97
C ASP A 62 1.17 2.75 -0.53
N SER A 63 1.64 3.92 -0.11
CA SER A 63 1.60 4.39 1.28
C SER A 63 2.08 3.33 2.29
N LYS A 64 3.23 2.73 2.02
CA LYS A 64 3.79 1.64 2.85
C LYS A 64 5.21 1.97 3.31
N VAL A 65 5.53 1.50 4.50
CA VAL A 65 6.88 1.42 5.03
C VAL A 65 7.21 -0.04 5.25
N THR A 66 8.40 -0.44 4.82
CA THR A 66 8.97 -1.74 5.16
C THR A 66 10.41 -1.58 5.62
N GLY A 67 10.94 -2.56 6.34
CA GLY A 67 12.33 -2.53 6.74
C GLY A 67 12.76 -3.74 7.54
N ASN A 68 14.04 -3.71 7.96
CA ASN A 68 14.67 -4.70 8.79
C ASN A 68 15.35 -3.99 9.96
N ALA A 69 15.06 -4.44 11.19
CA ALA A 69 15.64 -3.97 12.44
C ALA A 69 16.66 -5.00 12.97
N ALA A 70 17.63 -5.35 12.14
CA ALA A 70 18.63 -6.41 12.28
C ALA A 70 18.03 -7.84 12.40
N CYS A 71 17.30 -8.10 13.48
CA CYS A 71 16.73 -9.42 13.77
C CYS A 71 15.36 -9.62 13.11
N ASN A 72 14.55 -8.57 13.06
CA ASN A 72 13.15 -8.66 12.63
C ASN A 72 12.87 -7.77 11.43
N ASN A 73 11.98 -8.21 10.57
CA ASN A 73 11.40 -7.33 9.55
C ASN A 73 10.18 -6.61 10.13
N PHE A 74 9.95 -5.38 9.67
CA PHE A 74 8.76 -4.61 10.00
C PHE A 74 8.08 -4.11 8.74
N PHE A 75 6.76 -3.93 8.82
CA PHE A 75 5.93 -3.41 7.74
C PHE A 75 4.75 -2.63 8.33
N LYS A 76 4.37 -1.54 7.68
CA LYS A 76 3.22 -0.71 8.07
C LYS A 76 2.66 0.02 6.86
N GLU A 77 1.34 0.11 6.79
CA GLU A 77 0.62 1.01 5.88
C GLU A 77 0.37 2.34 6.60
N ILE A 78 0.62 3.46 5.92
CA ILE A 78 0.54 4.84 6.43
C ILE A 78 -0.69 5.54 5.85
#